data_AF-T0RD84-F1
#
_entry.id   AF-T0RD84-F1
#
_cell.length_a   1.000
_cell.length_b   1.000
_cell.length_c   1.000
_cell.angle_alpha   90.00
_cell.angle_beta   90.00
_cell.angle_gamma   90.00
#
_symmetry.space_group_name_H-M   'P 1'
#
loop_
_entity.id
_entity.type
_entity.pdbx_description
1 polymer ?
#
loop_
_entity_poly.entity_id
_entity_poly.type
_entity_poly.pdbx_seq_one_letter_code
_entity_poly.pdbx_strand_id
1 'polypeptide(L)'
;MSSAKAKNPLYVVTNDGKDVESATGVFDMLIKKFGLEPLMTIFQSILDMISGQVGNYGFFLFLQDLVDQFVALLEDIRNKVSLFVPGLK
;
A
#
# COMPACT_ATOMS: atom_id res chain seq x y z
N MET A 1 -0.55 -36.01 -14.19
CA MET A 1 -1.71 -35.12 -14.38
C MET A 1 -2.19 -34.65 -13.02
N SER A 2 -1.90 -33.41 -12.63
CA SER A 2 -2.28 -32.88 -11.31
C SER A 2 -3.62 -32.15 -11.41
N SER A 3 -4.59 -32.60 -10.62
CA SER A 3 -5.94 -32.03 -10.51
C SER A 3 -5.87 -30.67 -9.82
N ALA A 4 -5.88 -29.59 -10.60
CA ALA A 4 -6.13 -28.26 -10.06
C ALA A 4 -7.62 -28.20 -9.67
N LYS A 5 -7.92 -28.32 -8.36
CA LYS A 5 -9.25 -28.06 -7.82
C LYS A 5 -9.72 -26.69 -8.32
N ALA A 6 -10.74 -26.68 -9.17
CA ALA A 6 -11.43 -25.46 -9.57
C ALA A 6 -11.93 -24.78 -8.29
N LYS A 7 -11.28 -23.69 -7.89
CA LYS A 7 -11.76 -22.84 -6.78
C LYS A 7 -13.14 -22.34 -7.19
N ASN A 8 -14.14 -22.63 -6.38
CA ASN A 8 -15.48 -22.13 -6.60
C ASN A 8 -15.41 -20.59 -6.67
N PRO A 9 -15.94 -19.95 -7.73
CA PRO A 9 -15.90 -18.50 -7.85
C PRO A 9 -16.64 -17.88 -6.67
N LEU A 10 -16.02 -16.89 -6.03
CA LEU A 10 -16.67 -16.12 -4.99
C LEU A 10 -17.64 -15.16 -5.68
N TYR A 11 -18.80 -14.86 -5.09
CA TYR A 11 -19.73 -13.88 -5.63
C TYR A 11 -19.90 -12.74 -4.63
N VAL A 12 -19.98 -11.52 -5.14
CA VAL A 12 -20.16 -10.30 -4.36
C VAL A 12 -21.34 -9.51 -4.89
N VAL A 13 -22.12 -8.97 -3.97
CA VAL A 13 -23.25 -8.11 -4.31
C VAL A 13 -22.75 -6.66 -4.36
N THR A 14 -22.91 -6.02 -5.51
CA THR A 14 -22.47 -4.65 -5.81
C THR A 14 -23.70 -3.75 -6.05
N ASN A 15 -23.48 -2.43 -6.17
CA ASN A 15 -24.53 -1.43 -6.45
C ASN A 15 -25.76 -1.51 -5.52
N ASP A 16 -25.54 -1.44 -4.21
CA ASP A 16 -26.62 -1.44 -3.19
C ASP A 16 -27.60 -2.63 -3.30
N GLY A 17 -27.10 -3.81 -3.69
CA GLY A 17 -27.93 -5.00 -3.76
C GLY A 17 -28.46 -5.35 -5.15
N LYS A 18 -28.15 -4.56 -6.17
CA LYS A 18 -28.74 -4.70 -7.51
C LYS A 18 -27.99 -5.67 -8.41
N ASP A 19 -26.68 -5.77 -8.24
CA ASP A 19 -25.82 -6.53 -9.13
C ASP A 19 -25.05 -7.62 -8.37
N VAL A 20 -24.85 -8.77 -9.02
CA VAL A 20 -24.07 -9.88 -8.48
C VAL A 20 -22.91 -10.15 -9.42
N GLU A 21 -21.70 -9.98 -8.91
CA GLU A 21 -20.47 -10.12 -9.68
C GLU A 21 -19.62 -11.27 -9.15
N SER A 22 -18.95 -11.99 -10.06
CA SER A 22 -17.95 -12.98 -9.68
C SER A 22 -16.64 -12.29 -9.26
N ALA A 23 -16.09 -12.72 -8.14
CA ALA A 23 -14.80 -12.36 -7.60
C ALA A 23 -13.84 -13.56 -7.63
N THR A 24 -12.60 -13.27 -8.04
CA THR A 24 -11.52 -14.27 -8.14
C THR A 24 -10.86 -14.58 -6.80
N GLY A 25 -11.09 -13.76 -5.77
CA GLY A 25 -10.53 -13.91 -4.43
C GLY A 25 -11.13 -12.94 -3.42
N VAL A 26 -10.71 -13.04 -2.16
CA VAL A 26 -11.20 -12.19 -1.06
C VAL A 26 -10.86 -10.71 -1.29
N PHE A 27 -9.69 -10.41 -1.84
CA PHE A 27 -9.28 -9.03 -2.11
C PHE A 27 -10.10 -8.39 -3.24
N ASP A 28 -10.27 -9.10 -4.36
CA ASP A 28 -11.14 -8.68 -5.49
C ASP A 28 -12.59 -8.47 -5.03
N MET A 29 -13.08 -9.34 -4.15
CA MET A 29 -14.40 -9.20 -3.53
C MET A 29 -14.52 -7.90 -2.71
N LEU A 30 -13.50 -7.54 -1.92
CA LEU A 30 -13.52 -6.30 -1.14
C LEU A 30 -13.49 -5.08 -2.05
N ILE A 31 -12.64 -5.07 -3.08
CA ILE A 31 -12.56 -3.97 -4.06
C ILE A 31 -13.93 -3.72 -4.68
N LYS A 32 -14.58 -4.78 -5.19
CA LYS A 32 -15.90 -4.71 -5.84
C LYS A 32 -16.99 -4.30 -4.86
N LYS A 33 -17.01 -4.89 -3.66
CA LYS A 33 -18.02 -4.58 -2.61
C LYS A 33 -18.03 -3.10 -2.23
N PHE A 34 -16.85 -2.49 -2.17
CA PHE A 34 -16.70 -1.09 -1.80
C PHE A 34 -16.63 -0.14 -3.01
N GLY A 35 -16.84 -0.65 -4.23
CA GLY A 35 -16.80 0.16 -5.45
C GLY A 35 -15.44 0.83 -5.67
N LEU A 36 -14.35 0.19 -5.24
CA LEU A 36 -13.00 0.76 -5.27
C LEU A 36 -12.30 0.60 -6.62
N GLU A 37 -12.96 0.06 -7.65
CA GLU A 37 -12.37 -0.10 -8.99
C GLU A 37 -11.85 1.22 -9.59
N PRO A 38 -12.57 2.37 -9.50
CA PRO A 38 -12.04 3.66 -9.95
C PRO A 38 -10.81 4.09 -9.13
N LEU A 39 -10.81 3.80 -7.82
CA LEU A 39 -9.70 4.11 -6.93
C LEU A 39 -8.46 3.27 -7.28
N MET A 40 -8.65 1.99 -7.62
CA MET A 40 -7.56 1.10 -8.05
C MET A 40 -6.87 1.64 -9.30
N THR A 41 -7.63 2.18 -10.27
CA THR A 41 -7.08 2.81 -11.48
C THR A 41 -6.20 4.02 -11.15
N ILE A 42 -6.65 4.87 -10.22
CA ILE A 42 -5.87 6.02 -9.74
C ILE A 42 -4.60 5.56 -9.02
N PHE A 43 -4.72 4.56 -8.14
CA PHE A 43 -3.58 3.97 -7.43
C PHE A 43 -2.54 3.41 -8.39
N GLN A 44 -2.98 2.73 -9.44
CA GLN A 44 -2.10 2.16 -10.46
C GLN A 44 -1.36 3.28 -11.21
N SER A 45 -2.05 4.37 -11.57
CA SER A 45 -1.43 5.54 -12.19
C SER A 45 -0.37 6.21 -11.31
N ILE A 46 -0.62 6.29 -9.99
CA ILE A 46 0.35 6.82 -9.02
C ILE A 46 1.56 5.89 -8.90
N LEU A 47 1.32 4.57 -8.82
CA LEU A 47 2.41 3.59 -8.76
C LEU A 47 3.25 3.60 -10.05
N ASP A 48 2.64 3.78 -11.21
CA ASP A 48 3.35 3.91 -12.49
C ASP A 48 4.17 5.21 -12.54
N MET A 49 3.62 6.32 -12.04
CA MET A 49 4.36 7.58 -11.92
C MET A 49 5.56 7.44 -10.99
N ILE A 50 5.38 6.84 -9.82
CA ILE A 50 6.46 6.64 -8.83
C ILE A 50 7.51 5.67 -9.39
N SER A 51 7.10 4.51 -9.91
CA SER A 51 8.02 3.52 -10.47
C SER A 51 8.78 4.05 -11.69
N GLY A 52 8.14 4.89 -12.52
CA GLY A 52 8.80 5.59 -13.62
C GLY A 52 9.86 6.59 -13.16
N GLN A 53 9.75 7.13 -11.93
CA GLN A 53 10.74 8.06 -11.36
C GLN A 53 11.76 7.38 -10.45
N VAL A 54 11.48 6.21 -9.87
CA VAL A 54 12.41 5.47 -8.99
C VAL A 54 13.73 5.09 -9.70
N GLY A 55 13.76 5.03 -11.03
CA GLY A 55 15.00 4.86 -11.81
C GLY A 55 15.81 6.15 -12.04
N ASN A 56 15.27 7.33 -11.71
CA ASN A 56 15.95 8.61 -11.89
C ASN A 56 16.78 8.95 -10.64
N TYR A 57 18.08 9.14 -10.82
CA TYR A 57 19.03 9.51 -9.76
C TYR A 57 18.56 10.73 -8.96
N GLY A 58 17.89 11.70 -9.59
CA GLY A 58 17.34 12.87 -8.88
C GLY A 58 16.22 12.53 -7.89
N PHE A 59 15.36 11.57 -8.20
CA PHE A 59 14.30 11.12 -7.29
C PHE A 59 14.85 10.24 -6.16
N PHE A 60 15.87 9.44 -6.46
CA PHE A 60 16.60 8.69 -5.42
C PHE A 60 17.23 9.63 -4.39
N LEU A 61 17.90 10.70 -4.82
CA LEU A 61 18.46 11.71 -3.92
C LEU A 61 17.38 12.41 -3.08
N PHE A 62 16.22 12.68 -3.68
CA PHE A 62 15.08 13.24 -2.94
C PHE A 62 14.55 12.28 -1.86
N LEU A 63 14.40 10.99 -2.18
CA LEU A 63 14.02 9.98 -1.19
C LEU A 63 15.06 9.83 -0.08
N GLN A 64 16.35 9.87 -0.45
CA GLN A 64 17.44 9.83 0.51
C GLN A 64 17.36 11.01 1.49
N ASP A 65 17.17 12.23 0.99
CA ASP A 65 17.02 13.42 1.83
C ASP A 65 15.81 13.33 2.77
N LEU A 66 14.70 12.76 2.29
CA LEU A 66 13.50 12.52 3.10
C LEU A 66 13.78 11.51 4.23
N VAL A 67 14.50 10.43 3.94
CA VAL A 67 14.92 9.43 4.93
C VAL A 67 15.90 10.04 5.94
N ASP A 68 16.87 10.83 5.49
CA ASP A 68 17.85 11.48 6.35
C ASP A 68 17.17 12.45 7.33
N GLN A 69 16.18 13.22 6.88
CA GLN A 69 15.37 14.08 7.75
C GLN A 69 14.57 13.28 8.78
N PHE A 70 14.03 12.12 8.40
CA PHE A 70 13.33 11.23 9.33
C PHE A 70 14.27 10.67 10.41
N VAL A 71 15.48 10.26 10.02
CA VAL A 71 16.50 9.78 10.96
C VAL A 71 16.89 10.89 11.92
N ALA A 72 17.14 12.10 11.44
CA ALA A 72 17.46 13.25 12.27
C ALA A 72 16.37 13.56 13.30
N LEU A 73 15.09 13.44 12.91
CA LEU A 73 13.96 13.60 13.82
C LEU A 73 13.93 12.50 14.90
N LEU A 74 14.19 11.25 14.52
CA LEU A 74 14.26 10.14 15.47
C LEU A 74 15.44 10.28 16.43
N GLU A 75 16.58 10.77 15.97
CA GLU A 75 17.74 11.06 16.82
C GLU A 75 17.46 12.21 17.80
N ASP A 76 16.80 13.28 17.36
CA ASP A 76 16.40 14.38 18.24
C ASP A 76 15.40 13.91 19.31
N ILE A 77 14.44 13.07 18.93
CA ILE A 77 13.53 12.42 19.89
C ILE A 77 14.31 11.52 20.84
N ARG A 78 15.23 10.68 20.36
CA ARG A 78 16.07 9.83 21.21
C ARG A 78 16.86 10.66 22.22
N ASN A 79 17.46 11.75 21.78
CA ASN A 79 18.25 12.64 22.63
C ASN A 79 17.38 13.34 23.68
N LYS A 80 16.16 13.77 23.31
CA LYS A 80 15.20 14.31 24.27
C LYS A 80 14.76 13.25 25.27
N VAL A 81 14.44 12.03 24.82
CA VAL A 81 14.03 10.93 25.69
C VAL A 81 15.15 10.50 26.64
N SER A 82 16.42 10.49 26.19
CA SER A 82 17.56 10.14 27.05
C SER A 82 17.84 11.18 28.14
N LEU A 83 17.48 12.45 27.91
CA LEU A 83 17.52 13.51 28.93
C LEU A 83 16.46 13.31 30.02
N PHE A 84 15.30 12.70 29.69
CA PHE A 84 14.22 12.43 30.64
C PHE A 84 14.29 11.05 31.30
N VAL A 85 15.02 10.08 30.71
CA VAL A 85 15.24 8.74 31.28
C VAL A 85 16.74 8.40 31.20
N PRO A 86 17.51 8.58 32.30
CA PRO A 86 18.93 8.25 32.33
C PRO A 86 19.08 6.72 32.39
N GLY A 87 19.23 6.06 31.23
CA GLY A 87 19.43 4.61 31.19
C GLY A 87 19.30 3.89 29.84
N LEU A 88 18.81 4.54 28.78
CA LEU A 88 18.78 3.92 27.45
C LEU A 88 20.17 4.05 26.78
N LYS A 89 21.05 3.10 27.08
CA LYS A 89 22.21 2.80 26.23
C LYS A 89 21.73 2.04 25.00
#